data_AF-A0A0F0CIF0-F1
#
_entry.id   AF-A0A0F0CIF0-F1
#
_cell.length_a   1.000
_cell.length_b   1.000
_cell.length_c   1.000
_cell.angle_alpha   90.00
_cell.angle_beta   90.00
_cell.angle_gamma   90.00
#
_symmetry.space_group_name_H-M   'P 1'
#
loop_
_entity.id
_entity.type
_entity.pdbx_description
1 polymer ?
#
loop_
_entity_poly.entity_id
_entity_poly.type
_entity_poly.pdbx_seq_one_letter_code
_entity_poly.pdbx_strand_id
1 'polypeptide(L)'
;MNYTPTLGWYYNSSSDRSPSWTGVEYLYRFLVKNRSVGPYGAVTDEGGVQPGDIVQLGNRNGYYHSPVIVAVEGGHILVAAHSYDAYMRPLDSYVYEQARFIHIQGARKW
;
A
#
# COMPACT_ATOMS: atom_id res chain seq x y z
N MET A 1 -1.22 3.47 19.12
CA MET A 1 -0.57 3.99 17.89
C MET A 1 0.93 3.93 18.06
N ASN A 2 1.70 3.88 16.98
CA ASN A 2 3.18 3.86 17.02
C ASN A 2 3.71 5.26 16.64
N TYR A 3 4.26 6.02 17.60
CA TYR A 3 4.75 7.39 17.40
C TYR A 3 6.25 7.48 17.06
N THR A 4 6.87 6.37 16.64
CA THR A 4 8.27 6.38 16.19
C THR A 4 8.44 7.40 15.06
N PRO A 5 9.34 8.39 15.17
CA PRO A 5 9.56 9.35 14.09
C PRO A 5 9.89 8.64 12.78
N THR A 6 9.26 9.08 11.68
CA THR A 6 9.50 8.59 10.31
C THR A 6 9.02 7.16 9.99
N LEU A 7 8.96 6.26 10.98
CA LEU A 7 8.58 4.84 10.83
C LEU A 7 7.42 4.43 11.75
N GLY A 8 6.69 5.40 12.29
CA GLY A 8 5.51 5.20 13.11
C GLY A 8 4.25 4.90 12.29
N TRP A 9 3.18 4.57 13.00
CA TRP A 9 1.82 4.45 12.50
C TRP A 9 0.89 5.28 13.38
N TYR A 10 0.74 6.54 13.00
CA TYR A 10 -0.15 7.48 13.67
C TYR A 10 -0.67 8.53 12.68
N TYR A 11 -1.89 9.00 12.94
CA TYR A 11 -2.54 10.10 12.25
C TYR A 11 -3.33 10.87 13.30
N ASN A 12 -2.73 11.93 13.87
CA ASN A 12 -3.41 12.78 14.84
C ASN A 12 -4.15 13.91 14.13
N SER A 13 -3.55 14.47 13.07
CA SER A 13 -4.14 15.51 12.22
C SER A 13 -3.49 15.51 10.84
N SER A 14 -3.92 16.40 9.94
CA SER A 14 -3.29 16.56 8.63
C SER A 14 -1.85 17.10 8.70
N SER A 15 -1.52 17.88 9.73
CA SER A 15 -0.16 18.39 9.97
C SER A 15 0.67 17.49 10.89
N ASP A 16 0.02 16.61 11.66
CA ASP A 16 0.66 15.70 12.60
C ASP A 16 0.29 14.23 12.31
N ARG A 17 1.04 13.64 11.38
CA ARG A 17 0.89 12.25 10.95
C ARG A 17 2.24 11.68 10.55
N SER A 18 2.37 10.36 10.70
CA SER A 18 3.54 9.63 10.21
C SER A 18 3.71 9.77 8.68
N PRO A 19 4.96 9.81 8.16
CA PRO A 19 5.21 9.90 6.72
C PRO A 19 4.65 8.74 5.89
N SER A 20 4.31 7.60 6.53
CA SER A 20 3.63 6.48 5.88
C SER A 20 2.25 6.84 5.31
N TRP A 21 1.66 7.95 5.73
CA TRP A 21 0.39 8.46 5.19
C TRP A 21 0.55 9.39 3.99
N THR A 22 1.77 9.82 3.66
CA THR A 22 2.00 10.81 2.59
C THR A 22 2.97 10.34 1.51
N GLY A 23 3.89 9.42 1.82
CA GLY A 23 4.90 8.96 0.87
C GLY A 23 4.85 7.47 0.60
N VAL A 24 4.82 7.11 -0.69
CA VAL A 24 4.75 5.72 -1.19
C VAL A 24 5.91 4.86 -0.65
N GLU A 25 7.13 5.39 -0.67
CA GLU A 25 8.30 4.67 -0.16
C GLU A 25 8.31 4.56 1.38
N TYR A 26 7.78 5.57 2.09
CA TYR A 26 7.63 5.49 3.55
C TYR A 26 6.58 4.45 3.94
N LEU A 27 5.45 4.38 3.21
CA LEU A 27 4.43 3.35 3.40
C LEU A 27 5.00 1.95 3.18
N TYR A 28 5.76 1.75 2.10
CA TYR A 28 6.43 0.47 1.82
C TYR A 28 7.36 0.05 2.96
N ARG A 29 8.27 0.95 3.38
CA ARG A 29 9.22 0.68 4.46
C ARG A 29 8.51 0.39 5.76
N PHE A 30 7.44 1.13 6.07
CA PHE A 30 6.61 0.86 7.23
C PHE A 30 6.04 -0.56 7.16
N LEU A 31 5.27 -0.89 6.12
CA LEU A 31 4.57 -2.18 6.04
C LEU A 31 5.52 -3.38 6.10
N VAL A 32 6.67 -3.31 5.41
CA VAL A 32 7.60 -4.45 5.29
C VAL A 32 8.54 -4.56 6.48
N LYS A 33 8.84 -3.46 7.18
CA LYS A 33 9.78 -3.45 8.32
C LYS A 33 9.11 -3.28 9.68
N ASN A 34 7.79 -3.07 9.74
CA ASN A 34 7.10 -2.79 10.99
C ASN A 34 7.14 -3.99 11.96
N ARG A 35 7.85 -3.80 13.07
CA ARG A 35 7.91 -4.73 14.21
C ARG A 35 7.10 -4.25 15.42
N SER A 36 6.42 -3.10 15.30
CA SER A 36 5.65 -2.44 16.35
C SER A 36 4.15 -2.38 16.00
N VAL A 37 3.36 -1.66 16.79
CA VAL A 37 1.92 -1.47 16.57
C VAL A 37 1.64 -0.94 15.16
N GLY A 38 0.67 -1.55 14.46
CA GLY A 38 0.24 -1.13 13.12
C GLY A 38 0.19 -2.27 12.11
N PRO A 39 -0.25 -2.00 10.86
CA PRO A 39 -0.28 -2.99 9.79
C PRO A 39 1.14 -3.45 9.43
N TYR A 40 1.24 -4.67 8.92
CA TYR A 40 2.48 -5.20 8.38
C TYR A 40 2.17 -6.14 7.22
N GLY A 41 3.15 -6.30 6.34
CA GLY A 41 3.01 -7.12 5.16
C GLY A 41 4.34 -7.56 4.58
N ALA A 42 4.27 -8.38 3.54
CA ALA A 42 5.42 -8.89 2.82
C ALA A 42 5.25 -8.63 1.32
N VAL A 43 6.36 -8.50 0.60
CA VAL A 43 6.32 -8.42 -0.87
C VAL A 43 5.86 -9.77 -1.41
N THR A 44 4.97 -9.74 -2.40
CA THR A 44 4.48 -10.90 -3.13
C THR A 44 4.49 -10.64 -4.65
N ASP A 45 4.21 -11.66 -5.45
CA ASP A 45 3.87 -11.55 -6.86
C ASP A 45 2.35 -11.40 -7.07
N GLU A 46 1.93 -11.25 -8.32
CA GLU A 46 0.51 -11.19 -8.72
C GLU A 46 -0.29 -12.45 -8.35
N GLY A 47 0.35 -13.60 -8.21
CA GLY A 47 -0.32 -14.84 -7.83
C GLY A 47 -0.66 -14.92 -6.34
N GLY A 48 0.09 -14.19 -5.50
CA GLY A 48 -0.10 -14.18 -4.04
C GLY A 48 -0.90 -13.02 -3.49
N VAL A 49 -1.46 -12.13 -4.32
CA VAL A 49 -2.29 -11.01 -3.84
C VAL A 49 -3.71 -11.43 -3.50
N GLN A 50 -4.30 -10.71 -2.55
CA GLN A 50 -5.69 -10.87 -2.12
C GLN A 50 -6.36 -9.49 -1.89
N PRO A 51 -7.70 -9.43 -1.82
CA PRO A 51 -8.40 -8.23 -1.38
C PRO A 51 -7.86 -7.70 -0.04
N GLY A 52 -7.61 -6.39 0.03
CA GLY A 52 -6.99 -5.71 1.17
C GLY A 52 -5.48 -5.47 1.01
N ASP A 53 -4.84 -6.09 0.02
CA ASP A 53 -3.43 -5.87 -0.29
C ASP A 53 -3.20 -4.51 -0.96
N ILE A 54 -1.94 -4.07 -1.00
CA ILE A 54 -1.54 -2.83 -1.66
C ILE A 54 -0.67 -3.15 -2.87
N VAL A 55 -0.98 -2.53 -4.01
CA VAL A 55 -0.06 -2.49 -5.15
C VAL A 55 0.55 -1.10 -5.23
N GLN A 56 1.87 -1.02 -5.41
CA GLN A 56 2.56 0.24 -5.65
C GLN A 56 3.03 0.33 -7.09
N LEU A 57 2.63 1.39 -7.77
CA LEU A 57 2.99 1.64 -9.17
C LEU A 57 4.17 2.61 -9.25
N GLY A 58 5.07 2.35 -10.17
CA GLY A 58 6.29 3.11 -10.37
C GLY A 58 6.71 3.27 -11.82
N ASN A 59 7.63 4.19 -12.01
CA ASN A 59 8.35 4.45 -13.26
C ASN A 59 9.86 4.43 -12.97
N ARG A 60 10.70 4.83 -13.94
CA ARG A 60 12.17 4.88 -13.77
C ARG A 60 12.64 5.74 -12.60
N ASN A 61 11.84 6.71 -12.16
CA ASN A 61 12.17 7.64 -11.09
C ASN A 61 11.67 7.18 -9.71
N GLY A 62 10.98 6.04 -9.63
CA GLY A 62 10.49 5.44 -8.39
C GLY A 62 8.98 5.23 -8.35
N TYR A 63 8.50 4.78 -7.19
CA TYR A 63 7.09 4.50 -6.94
C TYR A 63 6.32 5.76 -6.55
N TYR A 64 5.15 5.97 -7.16
CA TYR A 64 4.37 7.20 -7.05
C TYR A 64 2.89 6.99 -6.76
N HIS A 65 2.39 5.75 -6.81
CA HIS A 65 0.98 5.45 -6.54
C HIS A 65 0.84 4.22 -5.65
N SER A 66 -0.22 4.15 -4.85
CA SER A 66 -0.49 3.01 -3.95
C SER A 66 -1.99 2.66 -3.87
N PRO A 67 -2.61 2.15 -4.95
CA PRO A 67 -3.97 1.62 -4.88
C PRO A 67 -4.11 0.44 -3.90
N VAL A 68 -5.32 0.28 -3.37
CA VAL A 68 -5.72 -0.88 -2.57
C VAL A 68 -6.36 -1.90 -3.51
N ILE A 69 -5.95 -3.16 -3.42
CA ILE A 69 -6.57 -4.27 -4.14
C ILE A 69 -7.92 -4.56 -3.48
N VAL A 70 -9.00 -4.52 -4.26
CA VAL A 70 -10.36 -4.75 -3.76
C VAL A 70 -10.95 -6.07 -4.23
N ALA A 71 -10.47 -6.63 -5.34
CA ALA A 71 -10.88 -7.94 -5.83
C ALA A 71 -9.78 -8.58 -6.70
N VAL A 72 -9.79 -9.92 -6.75
CA VAL A 72 -8.99 -10.72 -7.68
C VAL A 72 -9.95 -11.71 -8.33
N GLU A 73 -10.35 -11.45 -9.57
CA GLU A 73 -11.45 -12.16 -10.23
C GLU A 73 -11.10 -12.45 -11.69
N GLY A 74 -11.30 -13.69 -12.14
CA GLY A 74 -11.06 -14.08 -13.53
C GLY A 74 -9.62 -13.85 -14.01
N GLY A 75 -8.63 -13.83 -13.10
CA GLY A 75 -7.24 -13.50 -13.42
C GLY A 75 -6.93 -12.00 -13.48
N HIS A 76 -7.90 -11.14 -13.18
CA HIS A 76 -7.71 -9.69 -13.12
C HIS A 76 -7.63 -9.19 -11.67
N ILE A 77 -6.75 -8.22 -11.44
CA ILE A 77 -6.65 -7.49 -10.17
C ILE A 77 -7.45 -6.19 -10.30
N LEU A 78 -8.42 -5.98 -9.41
CA LEU A 78 -9.20 -4.74 -9.34
C LEU A 78 -8.75 -3.91 -8.15
N VAL A 79 -8.64 -2.60 -8.36
CA VAL A 79 -8.14 -1.67 -7.34
C VAL A 79 -9.10 -0.52 -7.04
N ALA A 80 -8.97 0.04 -5.85
CA ALA A 80 -9.53 1.33 -5.48
C ALA A 80 -8.41 2.35 -5.23
N ALA A 81 -8.65 3.60 -5.66
CA ALA A 81 -7.73 4.70 -5.47
C ALA A 81 -8.48 6.03 -5.36
N HIS A 82 -8.01 6.91 -4.49
CA HIS A 82 -8.60 8.25 -4.32
C HIS A 82 -8.47 9.11 -5.59
N SER A 83 -7.34 8.99 -6.30
CA SER A 83 -7.15 9.67 -7.58
C SER A 83 -8.23 9.25 -8.57
N TYR A 84 -9.02 10.22 -9.04
CA TYR A 84 -10.17 10.00 -9.94
C TYR A 84 -11.32 9.18 -9.36
N ASP A 85 -11.41 9.05 -8.03
CA ASP A 85 -12.47 8.29 -7.33
C ASP A 85 -12.70 6.90 -7.95
N ALA A 86 -11.60 6.14 -8.08
CA ALA A 86 -11.62 4.84 -8.75
C ALA A 86 -12.05 3.75 -7.77
N TYR A 87 -13.04 2.95 -8.17
CA TYR A 87 -13.48 1.73 -7.49
C TYR A 87 -13.65 0.59 -8.50
N MET A 88 -13.21 -0.62 -8.13
CA MET A 88 -13.14 -1.81 -9.00
C MET A 88 -12.47 -1.54 -10.35
N ARG A 89 -11.49 -0.63 -10.39
CA ARG A 89 -10.78 -0.31 -11.62
C ARG A 89 -9.78 -1.43 -11.94
N PRO A 90 -9.76 -1.99 -13.16
CA PRO A 90 -8.75 -2.96 -13.55
C PRO A 90 -7.33 -2.40 -13.42
N LEU A 91 -6.42 -3.15 -12.81
CA LEU A 91 -5.02 -2.74 -12.64
C LEU A 91 -4.30 -2.55 -13.99
N ASP A 92 -4.63 -3.39 -14.97
CA ASP A 92 -4.11 -3.34 -16.34
C ASP A 92 -4.56 -2.08 -17.13
N SER A 93 -5.57 -1.34 -16.63
CA SER A 93 -5.95 -0.03 -17.17
C SER A 93 -5.03 1.13 -16.76
N TYR A 94 -4.05 0.87 -15.88
CA TYR A 94 -3.02 1.83 -15.52
C TYR A 94 -1.78 1.66 -16.39
N VAL A 95 -1.13 2.76 -16.73
CA VAL A 95 0.18 2.75 -17.39
C VAL A 95 1.27 2.95 -16.34
N TYR A 96 2.13 1.96 -16.17
CA TYR A 96 3.27 1.97 -15.25
C TYR A 96 4.41 1.11 -15.81
N GLU A 97 5.65 1.38 -15.38
CA GLU A 97 6.81 0.57 -15.78
C GLU A 97 7.15 -0.50 -14.74
N GLN A 98 6.74 -0.29 -13.49
CA GLN A 98 7.03 -1.17 -12.36
C GLN A 98 5.80 -1.30 -11.46
N ALA A 99 5.54 -2.52 -10.99
CA ALA A 99 4.57 -2.79 -9.93
C ALA A 99 5.25 -3.56 -8.79
N ARG A 100 4.84 -3.27 -7.56
CA ARG A 100 5.25 -4.02 -6.37
C ARG A 100 4.01 -4.32 -5.54
N PHE A 101 3.78 -5.60 -5.30
CA PHE A 101 2.64 -6.07 -4.53
C PHE A 101 3.05 -6.31 -3.08
N ILE A 102 2.21 -5.86 -2.16
CA ILE A 102 2.43 -5.96 -0.73
C ILE A 102 1.23 -6.68 -0.13
N HIS A 103 1.45 -7.95 0.22
CA HIS A 103 0.47 -8.77 0.91
C HIS A 103 0.35 -8.33 2.37
N ILE A 104 -0.83 -7.85 2.77
CA ILE A 104 -1.08 -7.41 4.13
C ILE A 104 -1.39 -8.64 4.99
N GLN A 105 -0.47 -8.94 5.90
CA GLN A 105 -0.54 -10.12 6.76
C GLN A 105 -1.37 -9.89 8.03
N GLY A 106 -1.65 -8.63 8.34
CA GLY A 106 -2.50 -8.24 9.46
C GLY A 106 -2.04 -6.95 10.12
N ALA A 107 -2.45 -6.76 11.38
CA ALA A 107 -2.06 -5.61 12.19
C ALA A 107 -1.62 -6.05 13.58
N ARG A 108 -0.43 -5.60 13.99
CA ARG A 108 0.12 -5.86 15.32
C ARG A 108 -0.59 -4.96 16.34
N LYS A 109 -1.04 -5.58 17.43
CA LYS A 109 -1.60 -4.92 18.62
C LYS A 109 -0.74 -5.31 19.82
N TRP A 110 -0.50 -4.34 20.69
CA TRP A 110 0.23 -4.49 21.95
C TRP A 110 -0.57 -3.80 23.04
#